data_AF-A0A1A8IG31-F1
#
_entry.id   AF-A0A1A8IG31-F1
#
_cell.length_a   1.000
_cell.length_b   1.000
_cell.length_c   1.000
_cell.angle_alpha   90.00
_cell.angle_beta   90.00
_cell.angle_gamma   90.00
#
_symmetry.space_group_name_H-M   'P 1'
#
loop_
_entity.id
_entity.type
_entity.pdbx_description
1 polymer ?
#
loop_
_entity_poly.entity_id
_entity_poly.type
_entity_poly.pdbx_seq_one_letter_code
_entity_poly.pdbx_strand_id
1 'polypeptide(L)'
;LQCVLQVVCTCLSADSSVRVVSECVSVLTAMSDHQNLVEQLCSQHNSCVFLKLFQFIRTRLDYQATHTGLVLLDLQVVRLLGRLSQRADRWLNVENTCPCSTELVQTVVILFHHQWLHLHGSTTGSAGVSLQRCSSSSSPWWHSPAAALLRECLLLLHWLLQHHASFSDSCRPLLHMYDQMIPAVRETLRKIPDLSESEELALEEICRSEGDDTDDMDIDASS
;
A
#
# COMPACT_ATOMS: atom_id res chain seq x y z
N LEU A 1 -6.59 7.91 -24.89
CA LEU A 1 -6.89 7.07 -23.70
C LEU A 1 -6.93 5.58 -24.05
N GLN A 2 -7.90 5.11 -24.85
CA GLN A 2 -8.10 3.68 -25.14
C GLN A 2 -6.87 2.96 -25.73
N CYS A 3 -6.21 3.51 -26.77
CA CYS A 3 -5.02 2.86 -27.35
C CYS A 3 -3.88 2.69 -26.33
N VAL A 4 -3.69 3.68 -25.45
CA VAL A 4 -2.65 3.62 -24.41
C VAL A 4 -2.98 2.56 -23.37
N LEU A 5 -4.24 2.50 -22.92
CA LEU A 5 -4.70 1.50 -21.95
C LEU A 5 -4.63 0.07 -22.50
N GLN A 6 -4.89 -0.11 -23.81
CA GLN A 6 -4.74 -1.40 -24.46
C GLN A 6 -3.28 -1.87 -24.46
N VAL A 7 -2.33 -0.97 -24.75
CA VAL A 7 -0.89 -1.28 -24.66
C VAL A 7 -0.52 -1.62 -23.22
N VAL A 8 -0.92 -0.80 -22.25
CA VAL A 8 -0.66 -1.04 -20.82
C VAL A 8 -1.21 -2.40 -20.37
N CYS A 9 -2.46 -2.73 -20.72
CA CYS A 9 -3.08 -4.00 -20.37
C CYS A 9 -2.36 -5.21 -20.99
N THR A 10 -1.81 -5.05 -22.20
CA THR A 10 -1.02 -6.09 -22.88
C THR A 10 0.36 -6.25 -22.26
N CYS A 11 1.00 -5.15 -21.84
CA CYS A 11 2.31 -5.16 -21.20
C CYS A 11 2.26 -5.64 -19.73
N LEU A 12 1.11 -5.56 -19.07
CA LEU A 12 0.92 -6.05 -17.70
C LEU A 12 0.56 -7.54 -17.69
N SER A 13 1.58 -8.35 -17.42
CA SER A 13 1.52 -9.80 -17.18
C SER A 13 2.32 -10.15 -15.92
N ALA A 14 1.97 -11.25 -15.24
CA ALA A 14 2.74 -11.80 -14.12
C ALA A 14 4.22 -12.08 -14.48
N ASP A 15 4.51 -12.36 -15.76
CA ASP A 15 5.86 -12.67 -16.26
C ASP A 15 6.64 -11.43 -16.75
N SER A 16 6.07 -10.23 -16.59
CA SER A 16 6.68 -9.00 -17.10
C SER A 16 7.92 -8.62 -16.31
N SER A 17 8.91 -7.99 -16.94
CA SER A 17 10.01 -7.41 -16.17
C SER A 17 9.52 -6.22 -15.33
N VAL A 18 10.14 -6.03 -14.15
CA VAL A 18 9.89 -4.86 -13.26
C VAL A 18 10.00 -3.54 -14.02
N ARG A 19 10.95 -3.45 -14.96
CA ARG A 19 11.12 -2.25 -15.81
C ARG A 19 9.87 -1.96 -16.65
N VAL A 20 9.32 -2.98 -17.33
CA VAL A 20 8.12 -2.81 -18.16
C VAL A 20 6.92 -2.37 -17.31
N VAL A 21 6.75 -2.98 -16.14
CA VAL A 21 5.68 -2.60 -15.21
C VAL A 21 5.86 -1.17 -14.70
N SER A 22 7.08 -0.76 -14.36
CA SER A 22 7.40 0.61 -13.94
C SER A 22 7.06 1.66 -15.01
N GLU A 23 7.36 1.38 -16.28
CA GLU A 23 6.96 2.26 -17.39
C GLU A 23 5.43 2.34 -17.52
N CYS A 24 4.72 1.21 -17.38
CA CYS A 24 3.26 1.18 -17.40
C CYS A 24 2.67 2.03 -16.27
N VAL A 25 3.18 1.88 -15.04
CA VAL A 25 2.73 2.66 -13.87
C VAL A 25 3.05 4.15 -14.05
N SER A 26 4.17 4.48 -14.67
CA SER A 26 4.56 5.87 -14.97
C SER A 26 3.61 6.51 -15.98
N VAL A 27 3.21 5.78 -17.03
CA VAL A 27 2.19 6.23 -17.99
C VAL A 27 0.83 6.42 -17.30
N LEU A 28 0.38 5.44 -16.50
CA LEU A 28 -0.87 5.55 -15.75
C LEU A 28 -0.87 6.74 -14.78
N THR A 29 0.27 6.97 -14.12
CA THR A 29 0.50 8.12 -13.25
C THR A 29 0.33 9.44 -14.01
N ALA A 30 0.97 9.58 -15.17
CA ALA A 30 0.85 10.78 -15.99
C ALA A 30 -0.58 11.02 -16.49
N MET A 31 -1.38 9.96 -16.59
CA MET A 31 -2.76 10.03 -17.05
C MET A 31 -3.77 10.14 -15.91
N SER A 32 -3.32 10.10 -14.64
CA SER A 32 -4.21 10.06 -13.46
C SER A 32 -5.11 11.27 -13.31
N ASP A 33 -4.82 12.38 -14.00
CA ASP A 33 -5.65 13.59 -14.04
C ASP A 33 -6.90 13.44 -14.94
N HIS A 34 -6.97 12.38 -15.75
CA HIS A 34 -8.10 12.15 -16.63
C HIS A 34 -9.29 11.55 -15.87
N GLN A 35 -10.41 12.27 -15.81
CA GLN A 35 -11.60 11.94 -14.99
C GLN A 35 -12.12 10.51 -15.18
N ASN A 36 -12.13 10.00 -16.41
CA ASN A 36 -12.63 8.65 -16.72
C ASN A 36 -11.56 7.56 -16.65
N LEU A 37 -10.33 7.84 -16.19
CA LEU A 37 -9.26 6.84 -16.19
C LEU A 37 -9.63 5.63 -15.35
N VAL A 38 -10.11 5.83 -14.13
CA VAL A 38 -10.41 4.76 -13.17
C VAL A 38 -11.46 3.78 -13.71
N GLU A 39 -12.52 4.30 -14.34
CA GLU A 39 -13.58 3.51 -14.99
C GLU A 39 -13.05 2.66 -16.15
N GLN A 40 -11.94 3.07 -16.78
CA GLN A 40 -11.32 2.33 -17.88
C GLN A 40 -10.22 1.37 -17.41
N LEU A 41 -9.72 1.52 -16.18
CA LEU A 41 -8.74 0.62 -15.57
C LEU A 41 -9.39 -0.59 -14.90
N CYS A 42 -10.59 -0.40 -14.33
CA CYS A 42 -11.41 -1.46 -13.80
C CYS A 42 -12.31 -2.06 -14.89
N SER A 43 -12.26 -3.38 -15.10
CA SER A 43 -13.21 -4.09 -15.96
C SER A 43 -13.65 -5.40 -15.29
N GLN A 44 -14.83 -5.91 -15.64
CA GLN A 44 -15.40 -7.11 -15.00
C GLN A 44 -14.70 -8.44 -15.36
N HIS A 45 -13.60 -8.39 -16.14
CA HIS A 45 -12.97 -9.58 -16.73
C HIS A 45 -11.43 -9.48 -16.75
N ASN A 46 -10.77 -10.46 -17.39
CA ASN A 46 -9.30 -10.62 -17.47
C ASN A 46 -8.52 -9.41 -18.05
N SER A 47 -9.22 -8.38 -18.55
CA SER A 47 -8.62 -7.13 -19.02
C SER A 47 -8.43 -6.07 -17.92
N CYS A 48 -8.88 -6.34 -16.69
CA CYS A 48 -8.76 -5.38 -15.59
C CYS A 48 -7.30 -5.07 -15.30
N VAL A 49 -6.91 -3.80 -15.50
CA VAL A 49 -5.54 -3.33 -15.37
C VAL A 49 -5.09 -3.40 -13.91
N PHE A 50 -5.99 -3.08 -12.97
CA PHE A 50 -5.71 -3.19 -11.55
C PHE A 50 -5.41 -4.62 -11.13
N LEU A 51 -6.24 -5.60 -11.54
CA LEU A 51 -6.01 -6.99 -11.19
C LEU A 51 -4.67 -7.50 -11.73
N LYS A 52 -4.34 -7.17 -12.98
CA LYS A 52 -3.03 -7.53 -13.56
C LYS A 52 -1.86 -6.92 -12.78
N LEU A 53 -1.99 -5.66 -12.37
CA LEU A 53 -0.98 -4.97 -11.58
C LEU A 53 -0.82 -5.59 -10.18
N PHE A 54 -1.94 -5.83 -9.49
CA PHE A 54 -1.95 -6.43 -8.15
C PHE A 54 -1.44 -7.87 -8.18
N GLN A 55 -1.86 -8.65 -9.17
CA GLN A 55 -1.34 -10.00 -9.39
C GLN A 55 0.17 -9.96 -9.60
N PHE A 56 0.67 -9.07 -10.48
CA PHE A 56 2.12 -8.92 -10.69
C PHE A 56 2.85 -8.64 -9.37
N ILE A 57 2.37 -7.68 -8.58
CA ILE A 57 2.99 -7.30 -7.29
C ILE A 57 2.99 -8.48 -6.32
N ARG A 58 1.90 -9.23 -6.23
CA ARG A 58 1.72 -10.32 -5.27
C ARG A 58 2.45 -11.61 -5.66
N THR A 59 2.59 -11.88 -6.96
CA THR A 59 3.17 -13.14 -7.45
C THR A 59 4.61 -13.01 -7.96
N ARG A 60 5.17 -11.79 -8.04
CA ARG A 60 6.53 -11.61 -8.54
C ARG A 60 7.51 -12.45 -7.73
N LEU A 61 8.27 -13.28 -8.44
CA LEU A 61 9.39 -14.03 -7.87
C LEU A 61 10.68 -13.28 -8.20
N ASP A 62 11.43 -12.91 -7.15
CA ASP A 62 12.51 -11.92 -7.09
C ASP A 62 13.81 -12.21 -7.89
N TYR A 63 13.78 -13.00 -8.97
CA TYR A 63 15.03 -13.54 -9.54
C TYR A 63 15.88 -12.55 -10.36
N GLN A 64 15.34 -11.41 -10.80
CA GLN A 64 16.06 -10.51 -11.74
C GLN A 64 16.10 -9.02 -11.36
N ALA A 65 15.33 -8.59 -10.36
CA ALA A 65 15.25 -7.18 -9.98
C ALA A 65 16.13 -6.89 -8.76
N THR A 66 16.77 -5.72 -8.74
CA THR A 66 17.43 -5.25 -7.51
C THR A 66 16.36 -4.86 -6.48
N HIS A 67 16.66 -5.06 -5.19
CA HIS A 67 15.78 -4.62 -4.11
C HIS A 67 15.38 -3.13 -4.27
N THR A 68 16.33 -2.27 -4.62
CA THR A 68 16.06 -0.85 -4.89
C THR A 68 15.05 -0.66 -6.03
N GLY A 69 15.14 -1.45 -7.11
CA GLY A 69 14.19 -1.39 -8.22
C GLY A 69 12.77 -1.79 -7.81
N LEU A 70 12.64 -2.77 -6.91
CA LEU A 70 11.36 -3.20 -6.37
C LEU A 70 10.72 -2.12 -5.48
N VAL A 71 11.50 -1.55 -4.55
CA VAL A 71 11.03 -0.45 -3.68
C VAL A 71 10.55 0.74 -4.50
N LEU A 72 11.27 1.10 -5.57
CA LEU A 72 10.88 2.19 -6.45
C LEU A 72 9.58 1.90 -7.20
N LEU A 73 9.41 0.67 -7.71
CA LEU A 73 8.16 0.27 -8.34
C LEU A 73 6.99 0.32 -7.35
N ASP A 74 7.17 -0.24 -6.15
CA ASP A 74 6.12 -0.26 -5.13
C ASP A 74 5.72 1.16 -4.73
N LEU A 75 6.69 2.06 -4.56
CA LEU A 75 6.44 3.47 -4.30
C LEU A 75 5.67 4.14 -5.45
N GLN A 76 6.01 3.84 -6.71
CA GLN A 76 5.25 4.34 -7.86
C GLN A 76 3.81 3.85 -7.85
N VAL A 77 3.60 2.57 -7.52
CA VAL A 77 2.26 1.97 -7.46
C VAL A 77 1.44 2.62 -6.35
N VAL A 78 1.96 2.70 -5.12
CA VAL A 78 1.22 3.28 -3.99
C VAL A 78 0.84 4.74 -4.28
N ARG A 79 1.74 5.53 -4.89
CA ARG A 79 1.44 6.90 -5.32
C ARG A 79 0.42 6.99 -6.45
N LEU A 80 0.42 6.04 -7.38
CA LEU A 80 -0.63 5.95 -8.38
C LEU A 80 -1.97 5.68 -7.70
N LEU A 81 -2.03 4.65 -6.85
CA LEU A 81 -3.25 4.27 -6.14
C LEU A 81 -3.79 5.39 -5.28
N GLY A 82 -2.94 6.07 -4.48
CA GLY A 82 -3.33 7.23 -3.68
C GLY A 82 -3.95 8.36 -4.53
N ARG A 83 -3.34 8.67 -5.68
CA ARG A 83 -3.89 9.69 -6.61
C ARG A 83 -5.24 9.28 -7.22
N LEU A 84 -5.41 8.00 -7.57
CA LEU A 84 -6.66 7.51 -8.13
C LEU A 84 -7.77 7.45 -7.06
N SER A 85 -7.41 7.02 -5.85
CA SER A 85 -8.30 6.99 -4.67
C SER A 85 -8.87 8.35 -4.32
N GLN A 86 -8.04 9.39 -4.26
CA GLN A 86 -8.48 10.75 -3.94
C GLN A 86 -9.45 11.37 -4.98
N ARG A 87 -9.54 10.80 -6.18
CA ARG A 87 -10.32 11.38 -7.29
C ARG A 87 -11.56 10.58 -7.63
N ALA A 88 -11.65 9.35 -7.17
CA ALA A 88 -12.72 8.44 -7.54
C ALA A 88 -13.38 7.90 -6.27
N ASP A 89 -14.39 8.61 -5.76
CA ASP A 89 -15.29 8.05 -4.74
C ASP A 89 -16.00 6.78 -5.22
N ARG A 90 -16.08 6.59 -6.55
CA ARG A 90 -16.90 5.57 -7.20
C ARG A 90 -16.28 4.19 -7.23
N TRP A 91 -14.96 4.02 -7.40
CA TRP A 91 -14.43 2.66 -7.63
C TRP A 91 -14.41 1.75 -6.40
N LEU A 92 -14.54 2.31 -5.19
CA LEU A 92 -14.58 1.56 -3.92
C LEU A 92 -16.00 1.38 -3.37
N ASN A 93 -16.96 2.15 -3.91
CA ASN A 93 -18.35 2.20 -3.44
C ASN A 93 -19.37 1.71 -4.47
N VAL A 94 -18.95 1.51 -5.73
CA VAL A 94 -19.83 0.86 -6.70
C VAL A 94 -19.91 -0.61 -6.35
N GLU A 95 -21.09 -1.22 -6.51
CA GLU A 95 -21.32 -2.66 -6.64
C GLU A 95 -20.56 -3.22 -7.86
N ASN A 96 -19.25 -3.01 -7.86
CA ASN A 96 -18.34 -3.46 -8.88
C ASN A 96 -18.16 -4.95 -8.62
N THR A 97 -18.66 -5.77 -9.53
CA THR A 97 -18.42 -7.21 -9.55
C THR A 97 -16.95 -7.57 -9.74
N CYS A 98 -16.08 -6.58 -10.01
CA CYS A 98 -14.65 -6.79 -10.15
C CYS A 98 -13.97 -6.94 -8.78
N PRO A 99 -13.18 -8.00 -8.55
CA PRO A 99 -12.48 -8.21 -7.28
C PRO A 99 -11.33 -7.22 -7.03
N CYS A 100 -11.07 -6.26 -7.94
CA CYS A 100 -9.95 -5.34 -7.80
C CYS A 100 -10.05 -4.44 -6.56
N SER A 101 -11.26 -4.14 -6.07
CA SER A 101 -11.42 -3.36 -4.83
C SER A 101 -10.91 -4.13 -3.62
N THR A 102 -11.27 -5.42 -3.52
CA THR A 102 -10.78 -6.31 -2.46
C THR A 102 -9.27 -6.51 -2.56
N GLU A 103 -8.78 -6.76 -3.78
CA GLU A 103 -7.36 -6.96 -4.08
C GLU A 103 -6.51 -5.72 -3.82
N LEU A 104 -7.08 -4.52 -3.92
CA LEU A 104 -6.41 -3.25 -3.58
C LEU A 104 -5.98 -3.24 -2.12
N VAL A 105 -6.92 -3.51 -1.20
CA VAL A 105 -6.64 -3.55 0.25
C VAL A 105 -5.56 -4.59 0.53
N GLN A 106 -5.70 -5.79 -0.04
CA GLN A 106 -4.72 -6.87 0.16
C GLN A 106 -3.33 -6.50 -0.36
N THR A 107 -3.26 -5.87 -1.53
CA THR A 107 -1.99 -5.44 -2.13
C THR A 107 -1.30 -4.39 -1.27
N VAL A 108 -2.03 -3.40 -0.76
CA VAL A 108 -1.44 -2.36 0.11
C VAL A 108 -0.91 -2.96 1.42
N VAL A 109 -1.66 -3.87 2.05
CA VAL A 109 -1.20 -4.58 3.27
C VAL A 109 0.06 -5.40 2.98
N ILE A 110 0.10 -6.14 1.86
CA ILE A 110 1.28 -6.94 1.47
C ILE A 110 2.50 -6.04 1.23
N LEU A 111 2.34 -4.95 0.47
CA LEU A 111 3.41 -3.99 0.20
C LEU A 111 3.96 -3.38 1.49
N PHE A 112 3.06 -2.99 2.39
CA PHE A 112 3.43 -2.40 3.67
C PHE A 112 4.23 -3.38 4.54
N HIS A 113 3.74 -4.63 4.62
CA HIS A 113 4.38 -5.69 5.39
C HIS A 113 5.74 -6.08 4.81
N HIS A 114 5.84 -6.26 3.50
CA HIS A 114 7.10 -6.58 2.82
C HIS A 114 8.13 -5.47 3.04
N GLN A 115 7.74 -4.21 2.89
CA GLN A 115 8.67 -3.11 3.11
C GLN A 115 9.14 -3.03 4.57
N TRP A 116 8.25 -3.29 5.54
CA TRP A 116 8.64 -3.37 6.94
C TRP A 116 9.63 -4.53 7.19
N LEU A 117 9.34 -5.72 6.67
CA LEU A 117 10.25 -6.87 6.74
C LEU A 117 11.60 -6.58 6.08
N HIS A 118 11.67 -5.80 5.01
CA HIS A 118 12.96 -5.46 4.40
C HIS A 118 13.80 -4.54 5.27
N LEU A 119 13.17 -3.63 6.03
CA LEU A 119 13.87 -2.75 6.95
C LEU A 119 14.33 -3.47 8.23
N HIS A 120 13.60 -4.51 8.69
CA HIS A 120 13.84 -5.19 9.97
C HIS A 120 14.28 -6.65 9.88
N GLY A 121 14.05 -7.33 8.77
CA GLY A 121 14.34 -8.75 8.54
C GLY A 121 15.82 -9.07 8.36
N SER A 122 16.69 -8.05 8.31
CA SER A 122 18.14 -8.24 8.40
C SER A 122 18.65 -8.41 9.84
N THR A 123 17.78 -8.40 10.86
CA THR A 123 18.18 -8.29 12.28
C THR A 123 18.16 -9.61 13.07
N THR A 124 17.62 -10.70 12.52
CA THR A 124 17.41 -11.96 13.25
C THR A 124 18.55 -12.98 13.12
N GLY A 125 19.70 -12.60 12.55
CA GLY A 125 20.88 -13.46 12.48
C GLY A 125 22.17 -12.66 12.58
N SER A 126 22.76 -12.65 13.77
CA SER A 126 24.04 -12.01 14.14
C SER A 126 23.99 -10.52 14.50
N ALA A 127 24.18 -10.28 15.81
CA ALA A 127 24.71 -9.06 16.43
C ALA A 127 24.45 -7.71 15.73
N GLY A 128 23.39 -7.02 16.15
CA GLY A 128 23.45 -5.58 16.46
C GLY A 128 23.73 -4.57 15.33
N VAL A 129 23.57 -4.91 14.04
CA VAL A 129 23.76 -3.92 12.95
C VAL A 129 22.74 -4.12 11.82
N SER A 130 21.54 -3.55 11.96
CA SER A 130 20.53 -3.55 10.87
C SER A 130 19.67 -2.28 10.82
N LEU A 131 20.33 -1.12 10.79
CA LEU A 131 19.86 0.11 10.11
C LEU A 131 20.96 0.66 9.16
N GLN A 132 22.05 -0.10 8.97
CA GLN A 132 23.32 0.42 8.45
C GLN A 132 23.87 -0.38 7.25
N ARG A 133 23.01 -1.00 6.43
CA ARG A 133 23.47 -1.59 5.14
C ARG A 133 23.11 -0.75 3.91
N CYS A 134 22.50 0.41 4.11
CA CYS A 134 22.42 1.49 3.12
C CYS A 134 23.33 2.68 3.45
N SER A 135 24.20 2.56 4.46
CA SER A 135 25.11 3.62 4.91
C SER A 135 26.43 3.61 4.15
N SER A 136 26.37 3.65 2.82
CA SER A 136 27.41 4.32 2.03
C SER A 136 27.06 5.78 1.76
N SER A 137 25.85 6.21 2.13
CA SER A 137 25.40 7.61 2.10
C SER A 137 25.12 8.11 3.51
N SER A 138 25.69 9.25 3.86
CA SER A 138 25.53 10.01 5.11
C SER A 138 24.10 10.54 5.38
N SER A 139 23.11 10.09 4.63
CA SER A 139 21.72 10.52 4.78
C SER A 139 20.98 9.62 5.77
N PRO A 140 20.16 10.19 6.66
CA PRO A 140 19.27 9.42 7.52
C PRO A 140 18.36 8.46 6.74
N TRP A 141 18.04 7.31 7.33
CA TRP A 141 17.26 6.25 6.70
C TRP A 141 15.84 6.71 6.31
N TRP A 142 15.28 7.67 7.05
CA TRP A 142 13.94 8.22 6.82
C TRP A 142 13.82 9.09 5.56
N HIS A 143 14.95 9.45 4.92
CA HIS A 143 14.95 10.08 3.59
C HIS A 143 15.06 9.06 2.44
N SER A 144 15.11 7.76 2.75
CA SER A 144 15.20 6.73 1.72
C SER A 144 13.85 6.48 1.02
N PRO A 145 13.86 5.97 -0.22
CA PRO A 145 12.65 5.52 -0.91
C PRO A 145 11.87 4.45 -0.12
N ALA A 146 12.56 3.62 0.66
CA ALA A 146 11.95 2.61 1.52
C ALA A 146 11.12 3.23 2.66
N ALA A 147 11.64 4.28 3.28
CA ALA A 147 10.89 5.04 4.29
C ALA A 147 9.70 5.79 3.68
N ALA A 148 9.90 6.40 2.49
CA ALA A 148 8.81 7.03 1.76
C ALA A 148 7.69 6.02 1.42
N LEU A 149 8.03 4.80 1.01
CA LEU A 149 7.05 3.74 0.76
C LEU A 149 6.26 3.37 2.01
N LEU A 150 6.89 3.24 3.18
CA LEU A 150 6.16 3.00 4.43
C LEU A 150 5.16 4.12 4.75
N ARG A 151 5.59 5.39 4.61
CA ARG A 151 4.75 6.56 4.87
C ARG A 151 3.54 6.61 3.92
N GLU A 152 3.78 6.38 2.64
CA GLU A 152 2.73 6.38 1.62
C GLU A 152 1.77 5.19 1.76
N CYS A 153 2.27 4.00 2.14
CA CYS A 153 1.43 2.85 2.47
C CYS A 153 0.55 3.13 3.69
N LEU A 154 1.09 3.74 4.74
CA LEU A 154 0.34 4.12 5.93
C LEU A 154 -0.84 5.02 5.56
N LEU A 155 -0.57 6.11 4.83
CA LEU A 155 -1.61 7.08 4.45
C LEU A 155 -2.66 6.47 3.52
N LEU A 156 -2.25 5.64 2.56
CA LEU A 156 -3.19 4.95 1.67
C LEU A 156 -4.05 3.95 2.43
N LEU A 157 -3.45 3.18 3.34
CA LEU A 157 -4.17 2.20 4.16
C LEU A 157 -5.18 2.89 5.08
N HIS A 158 -4.80 4.04 5.64
CA HIS A 158 -5.66 4.86 6.50
C HIS A 158 -6.86 5.40 5.73
N TRP A 159 -6.60 5.93 4.54
CA TRP A 159 -7.67 6.36 3.65
C TRP A 159 -8.58 5.20 3.25
N LEU A 160 -8.03 4.00 2.97
CA LEU A 160 -8.84 2.81 2.67
C LEU A 160 -9.68 2.36 3.87
N LEU A 161 -9.15 2.45 5.09
CA LEU A 161 -9.89 2.15 6.31
C LEU A 161 -11.13 3.05 6.43
N GLN A 162 -11.02 4.32 6.06
CA GLN A 162 -12.11 5.30 6.14
C GLN A 162 -13.11 5.21 4.98
N HIS A 163 -12.67 4.81 3.78
CA HIS A 163 -13.46 4.95 2.54
C HIS A 163 -13.83 3.64 1.85
N HIS A 164 -13.21 2.51 2.19
CA HIS A 164 -13.52 1.22 1.57
C HIS A 164 -14.62 0.48 2.36
N ALA A 165 -15.82 0.37 1.79
CA ALA A 165 -17.01 -0.16 2.46
C ALA A 165 -16.86 -1.55 3.10
N SER A 166 -16.00 -2.41 2.55
CA SER A 166 -15.73 -3.76 3.06
C SER A 166 -14.26 -3.97 3.40
N PHE A 167 -13.64 -2.97 4.05
CA PHE A 167 -12.21 -3.01 4.38
C PHE A 167 -11.86 -4.26 5.22
N SER A 168 -12.58 -4.50 6.31
CA SER A 168 -12.33 -5.61 7.23
C SER A 168 -12.45 -6.97 6.55
N ASP A 169 -13.44 -7.16 5.67
CA ASP A 169 -13.60 -8.40 4.90
C ASP A 169 -12.47 -8.57 3.86
N SER A 170 -12.06 -7.49 3.22
CA SER A 170 -10.97 -7.52 2.23
C SER A 170 -9.62 -7.80 2.89
N CYS A 171 -9.42 -7.30 4.11
CA CYS A 171 -8.23 -7.53 4.93
C CYS A 171 -8.24 -8.88 5.65
N ARG A 172 -9.41 -9.53 5.82
CA ARG A 172 -9.59 -10.79 6.58
C ARG A 172 -8.56 -11.88 6.26
N PRO A 173 -8.22 -12.17 4.98
CA PRO A 173 -7.22 -13.20 4.66
C PRO A 173 -5.81 -12.89 5.17
N LEU A 174 -5.53 -11.62 5.49
CA LEU A 174 -4.22 -11.10 5.87
C LEU A 174 -4.17 -10.62 7.33
N LEU A 175 -5.18 -10.91 8.16
CA LEU A 175 -5.24 -10.42 9.54
C LEU A 175 -3.98 -10.74 10.34
N HIS A 176 -3.48 -11.97 10.24
CA HIS A 176 -2.24 -12.36 10.91
C HIS A 176 -1.03 -11.50 10.51
N MET A 177 -0.92 -11.11 9.24
CA MET A 177 0.12 -10.18 8.77
C MET A 177 -0.14 -8.77 9.28
N TYR A 178 -1.39 -8.31 9.23
CA TYR A 178 -1.81 -7.00 9.68
C TYR A 178 -1.53 -6.82 11.19
N ASP A 179 -2.02 -7.72 12.02
CA ASP A 179 -1.85 -7.69 13.49
C ASP A 179 -0.39 -7.70 13.91
N GLN A 180 0.47 -8.43 13.19
CA GLN A 180 1.91 -8.46 13.44
C GLN A 180 2.61 -7.17 13.00
N MET A 181 2.31 -6.70 11.80
CA MET A 181 3.00 -5.57 11.16
C MET A 181 2.69 -4.25 11.86
N ILE A 182 1.43 -4.01 12.21
CA ILE A 182 0.93 -2.69 12.60
C ILE A 182 1.64 -2.13 13.84
N PRO A 183 1.79 -2.88 14.96
CA PRO A 183 2.56 -2.41 16.11
C PRO A 183 4.02 -2.13 15.77
N ALA A 184 4.62 -2.96 14.92
CA ALA A 184 6.04 -2.87 14.58
C ALA A 184 6.35 -1.70 13.63
N VAL A 185 5.45 -1.42 12.69
CA VAL A 185 5.56 -0.24 11.84
C VAL A 185 5.33 1.03 12.65
N ARG A 186 4.37 1.05 13.57
CA ARG A 186 4.16 2.18 14.48
C ARG A 186 5.44 2.54 15.24
N GLU A 187 6.11 1.55 15.80
CA GLU A 187 7.40 1.73 16.48
C GLU A 187 8.51 2.20 15.52
N THR A 188 8.44 1.82 14.25
CA THR A 188 9.40 2.25 13.23
C THR A 188 9.20 3.70 12.82
N LEU A 189 7.94 4.10 12.55
CA LEU A 189 7.61 5.43 12.07
C LEU A 189 7.73 6.49 13.17
N ARG A 190 7.45 6.16 14.43
CA ARG A 190 7.68 7.07 15.58
C ARG A 190 9.14 7.50 15.78
N LYS A 191 10.10 6.78 15.17
CA LYS A 191 11.53 7.14 15.19
C LYS A 191 11.90 8.16 14.13
N ILE A 192 10.99 8.49 13.22
CA ILE A 192 11.19 9.51 12.19
C ILE A 192 10.91 10.87 12.83
N PRO A 193 11.84 11.84 12.75
CA PRO A 193 11.54 13.21 13.16
C PRO A 193 10.53 13.84 12.20
N ASP A 194 9.69 14.75 12.71
CA ASP A 194 8.76 15.55 11.92
C ASP A 194 7.74 14.70 11.13
N LEU A 195 7.03 13.80 11.82
CA LEU A 195 5.81 13.21 11.27
C LEU A 195 4.77 14.31 11.03
N SER A 196 4.02 14.21 9.94
CA SER A 196 2.89 15.13 9.72
C SER A 196 1.71 14.75 10.60
N GLU A 197 0.84 15.72 10.89
CA GLU A 197 -0.40 15.47 11.65
C GLU A 197 -1.24 14.32 11.05
N SER A 198 -1.28 14.23 9.72
CA SER A 198 -1.96 13.14 9.01
C SER A 198 -1.33 11.76 9.26
N GLU A 199 -0.01 11.69 9.43
CA GLU A 199 0.69 10.43 9.71
C GLU A 199 0.52 10.01 11.16
N GLU A 200 0.54 10.97 12.08
CA GLU A 200 0.26 10.73 13.50
C GLU A 200 -1.17 10.20 13.67
N LEU A 201 -2.16 10.87 13.07
CA LEU A 201 -3.56 10.45 13.09
C LEU A 201 -3.76 9.08 12.43
N ALA A 202 -3.11 8.83 11.28
CA ALA A 202 -3.15 7.53 10.63
C ALA A 202 -2.58 6.41 11.52
N LEU A 203 -1.47 6.67 12.22
CA LEU A 203 -0.88 5.72 13.16
C LEU A 203 -1.78 5.43 14.36
N GLU A 204 -2.55 6.40 14.83
CA GLU A 204 -3.51 6.20 15.90
C GLU A 204 -4.70 5.35 15.43
N GLU A 205 -5.35 5.75 14.34
CA GLU A 205 -6.58 5.09 13.85
C GLU A 205 -6.35 3.67 13.34
N ILE A 206 -5.28 3.45 12.57
CA ILE A 206 -4.93 2.11 12.06
C ILE A 206 -4.58 1.14 13.19
N CYS A 207 -4.09 1.66 14.33
CA CYS A 207 -3.68 0.86 15.48
C CYS A 207 -4.76 0.73 16.55
N ARG A 208 -5.91 1.42 16.44
CA ARG A 208 -7.03 1.24 17.37
C ARG A 208 -7.64 -0.15 17.15
N SER A 209 -7.64 -0.95 18.20
CA SER A 209 -8.47 -2.16 18.26
C SER A 209 -9.92 -1.76 18.52
N GLU A 210 -10.89 -2.43 17.87
CA GLU A 210 -12.34 -2.17 17.99
C GLU A 210 -12.92 -2.21 19.44
N GLY A 211 -12.10 -2.46 20.48
CA GLY A 211 -12.49 -2.50 21.89
C GLY A 211 -11.98 -1.34 22.76
N ASP A 212 -11.35 -0.31 22.19
CA ASP A 212 -10.81 0.84 22.96
C ASP A 212 -11.85 1.96 23.18
N ASP A 213 -13.04 1.85 22.58
CA ASP A 213 -14.13 2.84 22.63
C ASP A 213 -15.24 2.48 23.66
N THR A 214 -15.08 1.42 24.46
CA THR A 214 -16.13 0.92 25.37
C THR A 214 -15.80 1.02 26.87
N ASP A 215 -15.08 2.04 27.31
CA ASP A 215 -14.96 2.34 28.74
C ASP A 215 -15.57 3.72 29.06
N ASP A 216 -16.42 3.75 30.10
CA ASP A 216 -17.19 4.86 30.68
C ASP A 216 -18.58 5.22 30.09
N MET A 217 -19.51 4.26 30.15
CA MET A 217 -20.85 4.57 30.66
C MET A 217 -20.98 4.07 32.09
N ASP A 218 -20.39 4.79 33.05
CA ASP A 218 -20.79 4.68 34.45
C ASP A 218 -22.25 5.13 34.57
N ILE A 219 -23.14 4.14 34.66
CA ILE A 219 -24.54 4.33 35.02
C ILE A 219 -24.57 4.68 36.50
N ASP A 220 -24.48 5.96 36.82
CA ASP A 220 -24.84 6.44 38.15
C ASP A 220 -26.35 6.70 38.19
N ALA A 221 -27.11 5.61 38.19
CA ALA A 221 -28.53 5.63 38.55
C ALA A 221 -28.64 5.43 40.06
N SER A 222 -28.41 6.52 40.80
CA SER A 222 -28.61 6.59 42.25
C SER A 222 -29.33 7.87 42.64
N SER A 223 -30.68 7.85 42.60
CA SER A 223 -31.65 8.46 43.55
C SER A 223 -32.99 8.78 42.89
#